data_AF-A0A1Q7H4S8-F1
#
_entry.id   AF-A0A1Q7H4S8-F1
#
_cell.length_a   1.000
_cell.length_b   1.000
_cell.length_c   1.000
_cell.angle_alpha   90.00
_cell.angle_beta   90.00
_cell.angle_gamma   90.00
#
_symmetry.space_group_name_H-M   'P 1'
#
loop_
_entity.id
_entity.type
_entity.pdbx_description
1 polymer ?
#
loop_
_entity_poly.entity_id
_entity_poly.type
_entity_poly.pdbx_seq_one_letter_code
_entity_poly.pdbx_strand_id
1 'polypeptide(L)'
;MSVRSDVIWWLKDGGLVRTERLTANRAMRVKRWRVVVPTTGSRWQTINENGERTDTFDGPDGRLAVTLTHADWPYTISGRATGNTAGGRGARGHVPLHLEFETQDLTLQPDVARSWELRLQIR
;
A
#
# COMPACT_ATOMS: atom_id res chain seq x y z
N MET A 1 20.17 -11.64 10.91
CA MET A 1 19.87 -10.57 9.93
C MET A 1 18.38 -10.35 10.00
N SER A 2 17.92 -9.20 10.48
CA SER A 2 16.49 -8.95 10.69
C SER A 2 16.11 -7.55 10.23
N VAL A 3 14.89 -7.43 9.73
CA VAL A 3 14.22 -6.16 9.47
C VAL A 3 13.13 -6.01 10.52
N ARG A 4 13.07 -4.86 11.18
CA ARG A 4 11.93 -4.44 12.00
C ARG A 4 11.04 -3.54 11.16
N SER A 5 9.74 -3.80 11.22
CA SER A 5 8.69 -2.99 10.63
C SER A 5 7.83 -2.44 11.77
N ASP A 6 7.86 -1.13 11.94
CA ASP A 6 7.05 -0.41 12.92
C ASP A 6 5.89 0.26 12.17
N VAL A 7 4.66 -0.20 12.40
CA VAL A 7 3.45 0.28 11.70
C VAL A 7 2.57 1.08 12.64
N ILE A 8 2.19 2.29 12.22
CA ILE A 8 1.28 3.17 12.96
C ILE A 8 0.07 3.47 12.07
N TRP A 9 -1.11 3.45 12.68
CA TRP A 9 -2.36 3.82 12.04
C TRP A 9 -2.97 5.02 12.76
N TRP A 10 -3.44 5.98 11.98
CA TRP A 10 -4.16 7.15 12.47
C TRP A 10 -5.52 7.25 11.78
N LEU A 11 -6.53 7.65 12.55
CA LEU A 11 -7.78 8.16 12.00
C LEU A 11 -7.62 9.67 11.80
N LYS A 12 -7.68 10.13 10.55
CA LYS A 12 -7.49 11.54 10.20
C LYS A 12 -8.40 11.91 9.04
N ASP A 13 -9.12 13.03 9.19
CA ASP A 13 -9.98 13.61 8.16
C ASP A 13 -10.96 12.60 7.53
N GLY A 14 -11.58 11.77 8.37
CA GLY A 14 -12.54 10.73 7.94
C GLY A 14 -11.90 9.53 7.22
N GLY A 15 -10.56 9.45 7.19
CA GLY A 15 -9.82 8.35 6.59
C GLY A 15 -8.84 7.69 7.57
N LEU A 16 -8.15 6.67 7.06
CA LEU A 16 -7.02 6.02 7.72
C LEU A 16 -5.71 6.47 7.08
N VAL A 17 -4.74 6.81 7.90
CA VAL A 17 -3.36 7.05 7.48
C VAL A 17 -2.50 5.95 8.10
N ARG A 18 -1.84 5.16 7.25
CA ARG A 18 -0.83 4.19 7.65
C ARG A 18 0.54 4.77 7.41
N THR A 19 1.37 4.79 8.43
CA THR A 19 2.81 5.04 8.30
C THR A 19 3.55 3.78 8.69
N GLU A 20 4.55 3.38 7.91
CA GLU A 20 5.43 2.27 8.28
C GLU A 20 6.89 2.68 8.18
N ARG A 21 7.66 2.26 9.17
CA ARG A 21 9.11 2.49 9.25
C ARG A 21 9.84 1.16 9.25
N LEU A 22 10.76 1.01 8.30
CA LEU A 22 11.64 -0.13 8.16
C LEU A 22 13.00 0.21 8.73
N THR A 23 13.49 -0.62 9.63
CA THR A 23 14.84 -0.54 10.20
C THR A 23 15.52 -1.89 10.12
N ALA A 24 16.82 -1.88 9.86
CA ALA A 24 17.64 -3.08 9.77
C ALA A 24 18.78 -3.02 10.79
N ASN A 25 19.12 -4.15 11.40
CA ASN A 25 20.26 -4.22 12.34
C ASN A 25 21.61 -4.44 11.66
N ARG A 26 21.61 -4.63 10.34
CA ARG A 26 22.80 -4.76 9.47
C ARG A 26 22.44 -4.27 8.07
N ALA A 27 23.45 -3.83 7.33
CA ALA A 27 23.28 -3.42 5.94
C ALA A 27 22.73 -4.58 5.12
N MET A 28 21.67 -4.32 4.34
CA MET A 28 21.03 -5.35 3.53
C MET A 28 20.29 -4.81 2.33
N ARG A 29 20.09 -5.71 1.35
CA ARG A 29 19.22 -5.50 0.20
C ARG A 29 18.00 -6.39 0.31
N VAL A 30 16.83 -5.78 0.38
CA VAL A 30 15.55 -6.47 0.23
C VAL A 30 15.22 -6.53 -1.25
N LYS A 31 15.30 -7.72 -1.85
CA LYS A 31 15.09 -7.92 -3.31
C LYS A 31 13.77 -7.31 -3.79
N ARG A 32 12.72 -7.44 -2.99
CA ARG A 32 11.39 -6.91 -3.30
C ARG A 32 10.64 -6.59 -2.02
N TRP A 33 10.22 -5.34 -1.90
CA TRP A 33 9.34 -4.88 -0.83
C TRP A 33 8.01 -4.47 -1.42
N ARG A 34 6.90 -4.99 -0.89
CA ARG A 34 5.57 -4.77 -1.45
C ARG A 34 4.55 -4.49 -0.36
N VAL A 35 3.70 -3.52 -0.62
CA VAL A 35 2.48 -3.24 0.14
C VAL A 35 1.30 -3.55 -0.77
N VAL A 36 0.36 -4.34 -0.27
CA VAL A 36 -0.85 -4.72 -1.00
C VAL A 36 -2.06 -4.18 -0.27
N VAL A 37 -2.91 -3.45 -0.98
CA VAL A 37 -4.23 -3.02 -0.51
C VAL A 37 -5.28 -3.90 -1.20
N PRO A 38 -5.79 -4.93 -0.49
CA PRO A 38 -6.91 -5.71 -1.00
C PRO A 38 -8.18 -4.86 -0.95
N THR A 39 -9.01 -4.94 -1.99
CA THR A 39 -10.28 -4.22 -2.06
C THR A 39 -11.42 -5.14 -2.48
N THR A 40 -12.62 -4.88 -1.95
CA THR A 40 -13.88 -5.48 -2.40
C THR A 40 -14.43 -4.79 -3.65
N GLY A 41 -13.89 -3.61 -4.01
CA GLY A 41 -14.28 -2.87 -5.19
C GLY A 41 -13.78 -3.52 -6.49
N SER A 42 -14.62 -3.51 -7.51
CA SER A 42 -14.38 -4.20 -8.79
C SER A 42 -14.04 -3.25 -9.95
N ARG A 43 -14.24 -1.94 -9.76
CA ARG A 43 -13.90 -0.91 -10.74
C ARG A 43 -12.77 -0.05 -10.21
N TRP A 44 -11.64 -0.05 -10.91
CA TRP A 44 -10.46 0.73 -10.57
C TRP A 44 -10.31 1.92 -11.50
N GLN A 45 -10.03 3.10 -10.94
CA GLN A 45 -9.65 4.29 -11.69
C GLN A 45 -8.44 4.94 -11.03
N THR A 46 -7.51 5.43 -11.85
CA THR A 46 -6.38 6.24 -11.38
C THR A 46 -6.68 7.71 -11.71
N ILE A 47 -6.56 8.56 -10.69
CA ILE A 47 -6.69 10.02 -10.78
C ILE A 47 -5.31 10.60 -10.46
N ASN A 48 -4.84 11.52 -11.30
CA ASN A 48 -3.61 12.27 -11.04
C ASN A 48 -3.96 13.75 -10.97
N GLU A 49 -3.81 14.35 -9.79
CA GLU A 49 -4.10 15.77 -9.54
C GLU A 49 -2.91 16.39 -8.80
N ASN A 50 -2.41 17.54 -9.27
CA ASN A 50 -1.29 18.25 -8.65
C ASN A 50 -0.01 17.40 -8.42
N GLY A 51 0.22 16.39 -9.27
CA GLY A 51 1.36 15.47 -9.15
C GLY A 51 1.16 14.36 -8.11
N GLU A 52 0.00 14.29 -7.45
CA GLU A 52 -0.37 13.23 -6.52
C GLU A 52 -1.28 12.21 -7.23
N ARG A 53 -0.90 10.94 -7.18
CA ARG A 53 -1.67 9.83 -7.74
C ARG A 53 -2.59 9.25 -6.67
N THR A 54 -3.88 9.20 -6.98
CA THR A 54 -4.90 8.53 -6.18
C THR A 54 -5.57 7.42 -6.98
N ASP A 55 -5.59 6.22 -6.42
CA ASP A 55 -6.26 5.06 -7.00
C ASP A 55 -7.59 4.84 -6.27
N THR A 56 -8.69 4.83 -7.03
CA THR A 56 -10.05 4.69 -6.50
C THR A 56 -10.68 3.37 -6.88
N PHE A 57 -11.46 2.79 -5.96
CA PHE A 57 -12.13 1.52 -6.12
C PHE A 57 -13.60 1.65 -5.73
N ASP A 58 -14.50 1.47 -6.69
CA ASP A 58 -15.93 1.43 -6.43
C ASP A 58 -16.34 0.01 -6.02
N GLY A 59 -16.96 -0.10 -4.84
CA GLY A 59 -17.45 -1.36 -4.29
C GLY A 59 -18.81 -1.24 -3.60
N PRO A 60 -19.34 -2.35 -3.05
CA PRO A 60 -20.64 -2.37 -2.40
C PRO A 60 -20.76 -1.43 -1.19
N ASP A 61 -19.64 -1.18 -0.51
CA ASP A 61 -19.57 -0.37 0.71
C ASP A 61 -19.20 1.11 0.45
N GLY A 62 -19.20 1.53 -0.83
CA GLY A 62 -18.83 2.89 -1.25
C GLY A 62 -17.54 2.93 -2.07
N ARG A 63 -16.96 4.13 -2.22
CA ARG A 63 -15.73 4.35 -2.98
C ARG A 63 -14.53 4.45 -2.05
N LEU A 64 -13.58 3.53 -2.17
CA LEU A 64 -12.29 3.63 -1.50
C LEU A 64 -11.32 4.43 -2.37
N ALA A 65 -10.75 5.51 -1.84
CA ALA A 65 -9.63 6.24 -2.43
C ALA A 65 -8.34 5.92 -1.68
N VAL A 66 -7.28 5.60 -2.42
CA VAL A 66 -5.99 5.18 -1.89
C VAL A 66 -4.88 6.05 -2.49
N THR A 67 -4.06 6.65 -1.63
CA THR A 67 -3.02 7.59 -2.04
C THR A 67 -1.74 7.30 -1.26
N LEU A 68 -0.62 7.08 -1.97
CA LEU A 68 0.70 7.02 -1.33
C LEU A 68 1.24 8.44 -1.22
N THR A 69 1.20 9.01 -0.02
CA THR A 69 1.53 10.41 0.23
C THR A 69 3.03 10.63 0.40
N HIS A 70 3.76 9.59 0.80
CA HIS A 70 5.21 9.64 0.98
C HIS A 70 5.86 8.26 0.83
N ALA A 71 7.07 8.22 0.27
CA ALA A 71 7.97 7.07 0.34
C ALA A 71 9.42 7.52 0.20
N ASP A 72 10.31 6.99 1.03
CA ASP A 72 11.75 7.28 1.01
C ASP A 72 12.51 6.57 -0.13
N TRP A 73 11.81 5.87 -1.02
CA TRP A 73 12.37 5.06 -2.09
C TRP A 73 11.50 5.12 -3.35
N PRO A 74 12.09 4.87 -4.54
CA PRO A 74 11.32 4.75 -5.78
C PRO A 74 10.38 3.55 -5.70
N TYR A 75 9.19 3.69 -6.28
CA TYR A 75 8.16 2.66 -6.27
C TYR A 75 7.43 2.59 -7.62
N THR A 76 6.79 1.46 -7.84
CA THR A 76 5.79 1.26 -8.91
C THR A 76 4.45 0.95 -8.28
N ILE A 77 3.37 1.30 -8.98
CA ILE A 77 2.00 1.02 -8.56
C ILE A 77 1.30 0.25 -9.67
N SER A 78 0.74 -0.90 -9.32
CA SER A 78 -0.02 -1.74 -10.26
C SER A 78 -1.28 -2.27 -9.59
N GLY A 79 -2.30 -2.54 -10.40
CA GLY A 79 -3.50 -3.24 -9.98
C GLY A 79 -3.46 -4.68 -10.48
N ARG A 80 -3.84 -5.62 -9.64
CA ARG A 80 -3.89 -7.05 -9.97
C ARG A 80 -5.29 -7.60 -9.75
N ALA A 81 -5.88 -8.14 -10.80
CA ALA A 81 -7.07 -8.97 -10.70
C ALA A 81 -6.72 -10.30 -10.02
N THR A 82 -7.43 -10.62 -8.95
CA THR A 82 -7.14 -11.81 -8.14
C THR A 82 -7.84 -13.06 -8.67
N GLY A 83 -8.96 -12.89 -9.38
CA GLY A 83 -9.79 -14.00 -9.89
C GLY A 83 -10.20 -14.99 -8.78
N ASN A 84 -10.38 -16.25 -9.16
CA ASN A 84 -10.74 -17.32 -8.22
C ASN A 84 -9.54 -17.92 -7.47
N THR A 85 -8.51 -17.13 -7.20
CA THR A 85 -7.33 -17.57 -6.43
C THR A 85 -7.53 -17.38 -4.93
N ALA A 86 -6.61 -17.90 -4.11
CA ALA A 86 -6.63 -17.67 -2.67
C ALA A 86 -6.60 -16.16 -2.31
N GLY A 87 -5.92 -15.34 -3.12
CA GLY A 87 -5.88 -13.88 -2.95
C GLY A 87 -7.21 -13.19 -3.26
N GLY A 88 -8.14 -13.85 -3.93
CA GLY A 88 -9.47 -13.32 -4.22
C GLY A 88 -10.50 -13.57 -3.12
N ARG A 89 -10.09 -14.20 -2.00
CA ARG A 89 -10.98 -14.57 -0.89
C ARG A 89 -10.74 -13.64 0.30
N GLY A 90 -11.81 -13.04 0.82
CA GLY A 90 -11.80 -12.20 2.01
C GLY A 90 -12.83 -12.65 3.04
N ALA A 91 -12.63 -12.25 4.30
CA ALA A 91 -13.55 -12.58 5.40
C ALA A 91 -14.96 -12.00 5.20
N ARG A 92 -15.10 -10.96 4.38
CA ARG A 92 -16.37 -10.28 4.07
C ARG A 92 -16.83 -10.46 2.63
N GLY A 93 -16.28 -11.44 1.91
CA GLY A 93 -16.62 -11.72 0.51
C GLY A 93 -15.42 -11.65 -0.43
N HIS A 94 -15.71 -11.50 -1.72
CA HIS A 94 -14.71 -11.52 -2.77
C HIS A 94 -13.82 -10.27 -2.75
N VAL A 95 -12.52 -10.46 -3.01
CA VAL A 95 -11.52 -9.39 -3.12
C VAL A 95 -11.02 -9.37 -4.56
N PRO A 96 -11.77 -8.81 -5.52
CA PRO A 96 -11.48 -8.97 -6.95
C PRO A 96 -10.20 -8.27 -7.40
N LEU A 97 -9.78 -7.21 -6.69
CA LEU A 97 -8.63 -6.39 -7.07
C LEU A 97 -7.69 -6.18 -5.87
N HIS A 98 -6.39 -6.17 -6.18
CA HIS A 98 -5.33 -5.74 -5.28
C HIS A 98 -4.62 -4.53 -5.89
N LEU A 99 -4.48 -3.44 -5.12
CA LEU A 99 -3.53 -2.39 -5.45
C LEU A 99 -2.18 -2.75 -4.83
N GLU A 100 -1.12 -2.79 -5.63
CA GLU A 100 0.21 -3.19 -5.22
C GLU A 100 1.19 -2.03 -5.40
N PHE A 101 1.79 -1.59 -4.31
CA PHE A 101 2.92 -0.67 -4.28
C PHE A 101 4.19 -1.50 -4.10
N GLU A 102 5.14 -1.38 -5.02
CA GLU A 102 6.34 -2.22 -5.03
C GLU A 102 7.59 -1.39 -5.24
N THR A 103 8.65 -1.73 -4.49
CA THR A 103 10.01 -1.36 -4.79
C THR A 103 10.89 -2.60 -4.91
N GLN A 104 11.86 -2.53 -5.80
CA GLN A 104 12.85 -3.59 -6.02
C GLN A 104 14.19 -3.13 -5.48
N ASP A 105 14.96 -4.08 -4.95
CA ASP A 105 16.32 -3.86 -4.46
C ASP A 105 16.44 -2.74 -3.40
N LEU A 106 15.45 -2.65 -2.50
CA LEU A 106 15.45 -1.70 -1.39
C LEU A 106 16.67 -1.94 -0.50
N THR A 107 17.52 -0.91 -0.41
CA THR A 107 18.72 -0.94 0.41
C THR A 107 18.44 -0.33 1.78
N LEU A 108 18.66 -1.12 2.83
CA LEU A 108 18.55 -0.71 4.23
C LEU A 108 19.94 -0.63 4.83
N GLN A 109 20.25 0.50 5.47
CA GLN A 109 21.47 0.68 6.24
C GLN A 109 21.19 0.38 7.72
N PRO A 110 22.21 -0.03 8.50
CA PRO A 110 22.05 -0.26 9.93
C PRO A 110 21.48 0.97 10.62
N ASP A 111 20.41 0.78 11.40
CA ASP A 111 19.78 1.80 12.27
C ASP A 111 19.28 3.08 11.57
N VAL A 112 19.29 3.13 10.23
CA VAL A 112 18.68 4.21 9.45
C VAL A 112 17.27 3.80 9.06
N ALA A 113 16.27 4.45 9.67
CA ALA A 113 14.88 4.23 9.34
C ALA A 113 14.56 4.74 7.93
N ARG A 114 13.83 3.94 7.16
CA ARG A 114 13.21 4.34 5.90
C ARG A 114 11.71 4.16 6.02
N SER A 115 10.93 5.08 5.47
CA SER A 115 9.50 5.18 5.73
C SER A 115 8.66 5.39 4.49
N TRP A 116 7.38 5.08 4.64
CA TRP A 116 6.34 5.41 3.67
C TRP A 116 5.01 5.68 4.39
N GLU A 117 4.15 6.43 3.73
CA GLU A 117 2.83 6.80 4.22
C GLU A 117 1.76 6.58 3.14
N LEU A 118 0.65 5.98 3.56
CA LEU A 118 -0.50 5.68 2.72
C LEU A 118 -1.78 6.20 3.38
N ARG A 119 -2.55 6.96 2.62
CA ARG A 119 -3.86 7.45 3.01
C ARG A 119 -4.95 6.60 2.34
N LEU A 120 -5.95 6.23 3.11
CA LEU A 120 -7.15 5.50 2.71
C LEU A 120 -8.36 6.33 3.11
N GLN A 121 -9.22 6.68 2.15
CA GLN A 121 -10.43 7.46 2.43
C GLN A 121 -11.65 6.75 1.83
N ILE A 122 -12.72 6.67 2.62
CA ILE A 122 -14.02 6.25 2.11
C ILE A 122 -14.73 7.52 1.62
N ARG A 123 -15.27 7.47 0.40
CA ARG A 123 -16.07 8.52 -0.23
C ARG A 123 -17.43 7.99 -0.63
#